data_AF-A0A3M2TGJ9-F1
#
_entry.id   AF-A0A3M2TGJ9-F1
#
_cell.length_a   1.000
_cell.length_b   1.000
_cell.length_c   1.000
_cell.angle_alpha   90.00
_cell.angle_beta   90.00
_cell.angle_gamma   90.00
#
_symmetry.space_group_name_H-M   'P 1'
#
loop_
_entity.id
_entity.type
_entity.pdbx_description
1 polymer ?
#
loop_
_entity_poly.entity_id
_entity_poly.type
_entity_poly.pdbx_seq_one_letter_code
_entity_poly.pdbx_strand_id
1 'polypeptide(L)'
;MPMSYSPSSHLDPFEIDILNRREAFHLPPQPVCDTLVDIFFKWIAPVLPVVNRHDFMRKYHNAENPPSILLLQAIFMTASRFYVPQAVDSSTVAPRVFYKKTKALYDAGYELNETPVLQAVVLMGIYWDGPDGKPLRRCVNGSDTAKTSQKVDCSTGAG
;
A
#
# COMPACT_ATOMS: atom_id res chain seq x y z
N MET A 1 5.31 -6.63 -19.30
CA MET A 1 5.61 -7.90 -18.63
C MET A 1 5.54 -7.67 -17.13
N PRO A 2 5.01 -8.60 -16.32
CA PRO A 2 5.04 -8.45 -14.86
C PRO A 2 6.48 -8.51 -14.35
N MET A 3 6.84 -7.65 -13.39
CA MET A 3 8.15 -7.71 -12.72
C MET A 3 8.24 -8.99 -11.90
N SER A 4 9.24 -9.83 -12.16
CA SER A 4 9.55 -11.03 -11.39
C SER A 4 10.71 -10.74 -10.42
N TYR A 5 10.47 -10.86 -9.12
CA TYR A 5 11.52 -10.74 -8.09
C TYR A 5 12.13 -12.12 -7.83
N SER A 6 13.45 -12.24 -7.93
CA SER A 6 14.20 -13.47 -7.63
C SER A 6 14.43 -13.60 -6.11
N PRO A 7 14.40 -14.81 -5.53
CA PRO A 7 14.76 -15.02 -4.13
C PRO A 7 16.15 -14.46 -3.82
N SER A 8 16.29 -13.70 -2.75
CA SER A 8 17.59 -13.20 -2.30
C SER A 8 18.47 -14.38 -1.86
N SER A 9 19.66 -14.52 -2.44
CA SER A 9 20.55 -15.68 -2.27
C SER A 9 21.11 -15.86 -0.85
N HIS A 10 20.94 -14.88 0.02
CA HIS A 10 21.38 -14.91 1.42
C HIS A 10 20.33 -15.41 2.40
N LEU A 11 19.06 -15.47 1.99
CA LEU A 11 17.99 -16.00 2.86
C LEU A 11 17.89 -17.50 2.73
N ASP A 12 17.58 -18.17 3.84
CA ASP A 12 17.31 -19.60 3.80
C ASP A 12 15.98 -19.88 3.07
N PRO A 13 15.82 -21.08 2.48
CA PRO A 13 14.62 -21.42 1.72
C PRO A 13 13.30 -21.38 2.52
N PHE A 14 13.34 -21.61 3.83
CA PHE A 14 12.18 -21.57 4.71
C PHE A 14 11.69 -20.13 4.94
N GLU A 15 12.59 -19.16 5.12
CA GLU A 15 12.20 -17.74 5.18
C GLU A 15 11.58 -17.28 3.85
N ILE A 16 12.13 -17.72 2.72
CA ILE A 16 11.54 -17.46 1.39
C ILE A 16 10.13 -18.06 1.27
N ASP A 17 9.90 -19.29 1.75
CA ASP A 17 8.56 -19.90 1.76
C ASP A 17 7.58 -19.12 2.64
N ILE A 18 8.01 -18.65 3.81
CA ILE A 18 7.19 -17.78 4.67
C ILE A 18 6.79 -16.50 3.92
N LEU A 19 7.73 -15.85 3.24
CA LEU A 19 7.47 -14.64 2.46
C LEU A 19 6.48 -14.89 1.31
N ASN A 20 6.60 -16.03 0.63
CA ASN A 20 5.65 -16.43 -0.42
C ASN A 20 4.24 -16.66 0.14
N ARG A 21 4.10 -17.37 1.27
CA ARG A 21 2.80 -17.59 1.92
C ARG A 21 2.16 -16.29 2.42
N ARG A 22 2.97 -15.29 2.78
CA ARG A 22 2.52 -13.94 3.13
C ARG A 22 2.24 -13.05 1.91
N GLU A 23 2.43 -13.59 0.71
CA GLU A 23 2.30 -12.90 -0.57
C GLU A 23 3.15 -11.62 -0.64
N ALA A 24 4.31 -11.63 0.03
CA ALA A 24 5.15 -10.44 0.22
C ALA A 24 5.71 -9.90 -1.11
N PHE A 25 5.89 -10.77 -2.09
CA PHE A 25 6.36 -10.41 -3.44
C PHE A 25 5.21 -10.09 -4.40
N HIS A 26 3.96 -10.40 -4.03
CA HIS A 26 2.82 -10.20 -4.92
C HIS A 26 2.47 -8.73 -5.01
N LEU A 27 2.47 -8.21 -6.24
CA LEU A 27 2.09 -6.85 -6.59
C LEU A 27 0.67 -6.80 -7.18
N PRO A 28 -0.06 -5.69 -6.98
CA PRO A 28 -1.32 -5.44 -7.68
C PRO A 28 -1.15 -5.43 -9.22
N PRO A 29 -2.26 -5.41 -9.97
CA PRO A 29 -2.22 -5.17 -11.41
C PRO A 29 -1.45 -3.87 -11.74
N GLN A 30 -0.69 -3.88 -12.84
CA GLN A 30 0.17 -2.75 -13.23
C GLN A 30 -0.53 -1.37 -13.19
N PRO A 31 -1.78 -1.19 -13.67
CA PRO A 31 -2.45 0.11 -13.61
C PRO A 31 -2.67 0.63 -12.18
N VAL A 32 -2.89 -0.29 -11.23
CA VAL A 32 -3.05 0.03 -9.81
C VAL A 32 -1.69 0.44 -9.23
N CYS A 33 -0.63 -0.29 -9.56
CA CYS A 33 0.74 0.07 -9.18
C CYS A 33 1.12 1.47 -9.66
N ASP A 34 0.88 1.77 -10.94
CA ASP A 34 1.19 3.07 -11.56
C ASP A 34 0.44 4.20 -10.83
N THR A 35 -0.86 3.99 -10.57
CA THR A 35 -1.69 4.93 -9.82
C THR A 35 -1.16 5.17 -8.41
N LEU A 36 -0.74 4.12 -7.70
CA LEU A 36 -0.18 4.23 -6.35
C LEU A 36 1.17 4.97 -6.35
N VAL A 37 2.03 4.72 -7.33
CA VAL A 37 3.30 5.45 -7.48
C VAL A 37 3.05 6.94 -7.73
N ASP A 38 2.10 7.25 -8.61
CA ASP A 38 1.73 8.65 -8.89
C ASP A 38 1.16 9.36 -7.64
N ILE A 39 0.28 8.69 -6.91
CA ILE A 39 -0.25 9.18 -5.63
C ILE A 39 0.89 9.45 -4.64
N PHE A 40 1.86 8.54 -4.54
CA PHE A 40 3.02 8.69 -3.66
C PHE A 40 3.79 9.98 -3.95
N PHE A 41 4.18 10.18 -5.20
CA PHE A 41 4.95 11.37 -5.58
C PHE A 41 4.14 12.66 -5.53
N LYS A 42 2.81 12.57 -5.69
CA LYS A 42 1.92 13.73 -5.62
C LYS A 42 1.64 14.18 -4.19
N TRP A 43 1.39 13.25 -3.26
CA TRP A 43 0.85 13.57 -1.93
C TRP A 43 1.82 13.29 -0.78
N ILE A 44 2.73 12.33 -0.92
CA ILE A 44 3.63 11.92 0.16
C ILE A 44 5.02 12.53 -0.03
N ALA A 45 5.63 12.39 -1.21
CA ALA A 45 6.98 12.88 -1.47
C ALA A 45 7.19 14.39 -1.17
N PRO A 46 6.22 15.30 -1.36
CA PRO A 46 6.38 16.71 -0.99
C PRO A 46 6.51 16.93 0.53
N VAL A 47 5.94 16.05 1.34
CA VAL A 47 6.00 16.12 2.82
C VAL A 47 7.16 15.30 3.37
N LEU A 48 7.45 14.15 2.72
CA LEU A 48 8.45 13.18 3.15
C LEU A 48 9.32 12.77 1.94
N PRO A 49 10.32 13.59 1.56
CA PRO A 49 11.11 13.41 0.34
C PRO A 49 12.22 12.35 0.52
N VAL A 50 11.84 11.16 0.99
CA VAL A 50 12.80 10.06 1.23
C VAL A 50 13.19 9.32 -0.04
N VAL A 51 12.38 9.40 -1.10
CA VAL A 51 12.62 8.75 -2.39
C VAL A 51 12.79 9.80 -3.49
N ASN A 52 13.91 9.73 -4.23
CA ASN A 52 14.11 10.56 -5.41
C ASN A 52 13.21 10.06 -6.56
N ARG A 53 12.33 10.95 -7.05
CA ARG A 53 11.36 10.60 -8.11
C ARG A 53 12.04 10.16 -9.40
N HIS A 54 13.04 10.90 -9.87
CA HIS A 54 13.67 10.61 -11.15
C HIS A 54 14.38 9.26 -11.13
N ASP A 55 15.15 8.99 -10.08
CA ASP A 55 15.88 7.73 -9.95
C ASP A 55 14.95 6.54 -9.74
N PHE A 56 13.89 6.72 -8.95
CA PHE A 56 12.88 5.68 -8.74
C PHE A 56 12.14 5.36 -10.04
N MET A 57 11.62 6.37 -10.75
CA MET A 57 10.85 6.15 -11.98
C MET A 57 11.69 5.51 -13.09
N ARG A 58 12.98 5.88 -13.18
CA ARG A 58 13.93 5.23 -14.11
C ARG A 58 14.02 3.72 -13.86
N LYS A 59 14.12 3.31 -12.59
CA LYS A 59 14.12 1.88 -12.21
C LYS A 59 12.74 1.24 -12.38
N TYR A 60 11.67 1.94 -12.01
CA TYR A 60 10.30 1.44 -12.07
C TYR A 60 9.87 1.04 -13.49
N HIS A 61 10.36 1.77 -14.51
CA HIS A 61 10.13 1.43 -15.92
C HIS A 61 11.13 0.43 -16.50
N ASN A 62 12.16 0.04 -15.75
CA ASN A 62 13.17 -0.91 -16.19
C ASN A 62 12.90 -2.30 -15.57
N ALA A 63 12.39 -3.22 -16.38
CA ALA A 63 12.10 -4.59 -15.95
C ALA A 63 13.36 -5.40 -15.58
N GLU A 64 14.54 -5.05 -16.11
CA GLU A 64 15.80 -5.74 -15.83
C GLU A 64 16.45 -5.26 -14.53
N ASN A 65 16.18 -4.02 -14.13
CA ASN A 65 16.70 -3.44 -12.90
C ASN A 65 15.61 -2.68 -12.14
N PRO A 66 14.62 -3.42 -11.61
CA PRO A 66 13.48 -2.82 -10.95
C PRO A 66 13.85 -2.21 -9.59
N PRO A 67 12.98 -1.36 -9.02
CA PRO A 67 13.15 -0.89 -7.64
C PRO A 67 13.08 -2.07 -6.65
N SER A 68 13.62 -1.86 -5.45
CA SER A 68 13.47 -2.82 -4.36
C SER A 68 11.99 -3.14 -4.10
N ILE A 69 11.66 -4.43 -4.00
CA ILE A 69 10.31 -4.88 -3.66
C ILE A 69 9.89 -4.41 -2.26
N LEU A 70 10.83 -4.35 -1.31
CA LEU A 70 10.59 -3.82 0.03
C LEU A 70 10.14 -2.35 -0.06
N LEU A 71 10.86 -1.55 -0.84
CA LEU A 71 10.52 -0.15 -1.05
C LEU A 71 9.18 0.03 -1.78
N LEU A 72 8.90 -0.80 -2.78
CA LEU A 72 7.63 -0.76 -3.53
C LEU A 72 6.43 -1.05 -2.62
N GLN A 73 6.50 -2.12 -1.81
CA GLN A 73 5.43 -2.43 -0.86
C GLN A 73 5.23 -1.28 0.15
N ALA A 74 6.32 -0.64 0.62
CA ALA A 74 6.23 0.53 1.50
C ALA A 74 5.59 1.76 0.83
N ILE A 75 5.92 2.01 -0.44
CA ILE A 75 5.28 3.07 -1.25
C ILE A 75 3.78 2.78 -1.41
N PHE A 76 3.41 1.55 -1.74
CA PHE A 76 2.00 1.16 -1.90
C PHE A 76 1.21 1.25 -0.60
N MET A 77 1.82 0.88 0.52
CA MET A 77 1.24 1.05 1.85
C MET A 77 0.90 2.51 2.15
N THR A 78 1.81 3.44 1.85
CA THR A 78 1.57 4.87 2.14
C THR A 78 0.58 5.50 1.15
N ALA A 79 0.72 5.18 -0.14
CA ALA A 79 -0.15 5.71 -1.20
C ALA A 79 -1.58 5.18 -1.12
N SER A 80 -1.79 3.93 -0.72
CA SER A 80 -3.13 3.31 -0.64
C SER A 80 -4.08 4.05 0.29
N ARG A 81 -3.58 4.90 1.20
CA ARG A 81 -4.41 5.77 2.05
C ARG A 81 -5.15 6.86 1.27
N PHE A 82 -4.62 7.26 0.12
CA PHE A 82 -5.17 8.28 -0.76
C PHE A 82 -5.77 7.66 -2.03
N TYR A 83 -5.70 6.34 -2.17
CA TYR A 83 -6.27 5.63 -3.30
C TYR A 83 -7.79 5.61 -3.18
N VAL A 84 -8.46 5.99 -4.26
CA VAL A 84 -9.92 5.94 -4.41
C VAL A 84 -10.22 4.85 -5.41
N PRO A 85 -10.81 3.71 -4.99
CA PRO A 85 -11.17 2.63 -5.90
C PRO A 85 -12.12 3.13 -6.97
N GLN A 86 -11.85 2.81 -8.24
CA GLN A 86 -12.84 2.99 -9.28
C GLN A 86 -13.82 1.80 -9.26
N ALA A 87 -15.03 1.99 -9.75
CA ALA A 87 -16.12 0.99 -9.66
C ALA A 87 -15.82 -0.37 -10.31
N VAL A 88 -14.72 -0.48 -11.07
CA VAL A 88 -14.26 -1.70 -11.79
C VAL A 88 -13.12 -2.43 -11.07
N ASP A 89 -12.52 -1.85 -10.03
CA ASP A 89 -11.33 -2.41 -9.40
C ASP A 89 -11.69 -3.43 -8.31
N SER A 90 -11.55 -4.73 -8.63
CA SER A 90 -11.74 -5.84 -7.68
C SER A 90 -10.54 -6.06 -6.73
N SER A 91 -9.45 -5.30 -6.91
CA SER A 91 -8.24 -5.44 -6.10
C SER A 91 -8.42 -4.78 -4.73
N THR A 92 -8.14 -5.54 -3.66
CA THR A 92 -8.13 -5.01 -2.29
C THR A 92 -6.91 -4.12 -2.04
N VAL A 93 -7.02 -2.84 -2.39
CA VAL A 93 -5.97 -1.82 -2.15
C VAL A 93 -6.12 -1.28 -0.73
N ALA A 94 -5.60 -2.03 0.24
CA ALA A 94 -5.70 -1.68 1.66
C ALA A 94 -4.30 -1.44 2.27
N PRO A 95 -4.07 -0.31 2.98
CA PRO A 95 -2.78 -0.01 3.62
C PRO A 95 -2.25 -1.14 4.50
N ARG A 96 -3.15 -1.81 5.24
CA ARG A 96 -2.81 -2.91 6.14
C ARG A 96 -2.26 -4.14 5.41
N VAL A 97 -2.72 -4.42 4.19
CA VAL A 97 -2.22 -5.54 3.38
C VAL A 97 -0.77 -5.27 2.99
N PHE A 98 -0.50 -4.09 2.45
CA PHE A 98 0.85 -3.68 2.07
C PHE A 98 1.78 -3.58 3.30
N TYR A 99 1.31 -3.03 4.43
CA TYR A 99 2.10 -2.98 5.66
C TYR A 99 2.57 -4.37 6.10
N LYS A 100 1.69 -5.38 6.08
CA LYS A 100 2.07 -6.76 6.42
C LYS A 100 3.12 -7.32 5.48
N LYS A 101 3.02 -7.03 4.17
CA LYS A 101 4.00 -7.45 3.16
C LYS A 101 5.34 -6.76 3.37
N THR A 102 5.36 -5.43 3.53
CA THR A 102 6.57 -4.65 3.82
C THR A 102 7.24 -5.12 5.10
N LYS A 103 6.47 -5.30 6.18
CA LYS A 103 7.00 -5.75 7.48
C LYS A 103 7.59 -7.14 7.37
N ALA A 104 6.95 -8.06 6.64
CA ALA A 104 7.49 -9.41 6.44
C ALA A 104 8.85 -9.36 5.72
N LEU A 105 8.98 -8.56 4.64
CA LEU A 105 10.25 -8.39 3.92
C LEU A 105 11.34 -7.78 4.80
N TYR A 106 10.97 -6.80 5.63
CA TYR A 106 11.89 -6.13 6.54
C TYR A 106 12.36 -7.08 7.67
N ASP A 107 11.43 -7.74 8.34
CA ASP A 107 11.72 -8.67 9.44
C ASP A 107 12.61 -9.84 8.97
N ALA A 108 12.38 -10.32 7.75
CA ALA A 108 13.19 -11.38 7.14
C ALA A 108 14.58 -10.90 6.67
N GLY A 109 14.86 -9.60 6.68
CA GLY A 109 16.11 -9.05 6.14
C GLY A 109 16.28 -9.29 4.63
N TYR A 110 15.17 -9.27 3.88
CA TYR A 110 15.17 -9.60 2.44
C TYR A 110 16.01 -8.65 1.58
N GLU A 111 15.98 -7.35 1.89
CA GLU A 111 16.73 -6.33 1.17
C GLU A 111 18.04 -6.04 1.91
N LEU A 112 19.17 -6.15 1.21
CA LEU A 112 20.50 -5.87 1.77
C LEU A 112 20.94 -4.42 1.57
N ASN A 113 20.39 -3.74 0.57
CA ASN A 113 20.77 -2.35 0.32
C ASN A 113 20.20 -1.46 1.42
N GLU A 114 21.08 -0.74 2.13
CA GLU A 114 20.69 0.10 3.27
C GLU A 114 19.74 1.21 2.86
N THR A 115 19.92 1.82 1.69
CA THR A 115 19.09 2.92 1.20
C THR A 115 17.60 2.55 1.10
N PRO A 116 17.17 1.52 0.35
CA PRO A 116 15.78 1.11 0.30
C PRO A 116 15.25 0.60 1.64
N VAL A 117 16.10 -0.02 2.48
CA VAL A 117 15.72 -0.41 3.85
C VAL A 117 15.36 0.82 4.68
N LEU A 118 16.22 1.82 4.74
CA LEU A 118 15.98 3.07 5.48
C LEU A 118 14.74 3.80 4.95
N GLN A 119 14.61 3.90 3.63
CA GLN A 119 13.43 4.51 3.00
C GLN A 119 12.14 3.76 3.39
N ALA A 120 12.13 2.43 3.35
CA ALA A 120 10.99 1.63 3.74
C ALA A 120 10.67 1.77 5.23
N VAL A 121 11.68 1.79 6.11
CA VAL A 121 11.49 1.98 7.56
C VAL A 121 10.86 3.33 7.87
N VAL A 122 11.32 4.41 7.23
CA VAL A 122 10.73 5.74 7.41
C VAL A 122 9.26 5.76 6.95
N LEU A 123 8.96 5.12 5.82
CA LEU A 123 7.58 4.99 5.32
C LEU A 123 6.72 4.11 6.24
N MET A 124 7.27 3.05 6.83
CA MET A 124 6.58 2.23 7.84
C MET A 124 6.32 3.00 9.13
N GLY A 125 7.22 3.90 9.52
CA GLY A 125 7.07 4.73 10.73
C GLY A 125 5.87 5.68 10.69
N ILE A 126 5.40 6.07 9.51
CA ILE A 126 4.18 6.89 9.36
C ILE A 126 2.89 6.05 9.32
N TYR A 127 3.02 4.72 9.38
CA TYR A 127 1.87 3.84 9.49
C TYR A 127 1.25 3.95 10.89
N TRP A 128 -0.07 3.96 10.91
CA TRP A 128 -0.90 3.97 12.11
C TRP A 128 -2.17 3.19 11.76
N ASP A 129 -2.48 2.18 12.56
CA ASP A 129 -3.77 1.49 12.53
C ASP A 129 -4.64 2.22 13.55
N GLY A 130 -5.68 2.93 13.11
CA GLY A 130 -6.59 3.63 14.01
C GLY A 130 -7.24 2.64 15.00
N PRO A 131 -7.68 3.09 16.19
CA PRO A 131 -8.27 2.21 17.20
C PRO A 131 -9.49 1.43 16.69
N ASP A 132 -10.13 1.89 15.63
CA ASP A 132 -11.01 1.08 14.79
C ASP A 132 -10.56 1.29 13.35
N GLY A 133 -10.40 0.23 12.54
CA GLY A 133 -9.90 0.25 11.15
C GLY A 133 -10.73 1.02 10.12
N LYS A 134 -11.35 2.13 10.52
CA LYS A 134 -11.99 3.12 9.67
C LYS A 134 -10.86 4.09 9.29
N PRO A 135 -10.54 4.24 7.98
CA PRO A 135 -9.57 5.24 7.58
C PRO A 135 -10.05 6.58 8.14
N LEU A 136 -9.16 7.30 8.83
CA LEU A 136 -9.37 8.72 9.11
C LEU A 136 -9.46 9.40 7.76
N ARG A 137 -10.67 9.42 7.18
CA ARG A 137 -11.04 10.39 6.17
C ARG A 137 -10.86 11.71 6.90
N ARG A 138 -9.72 12.35 6.64
CA ARG A 138 -9.56 13.77 6.93
C ARG A 138 -10.79 14.40 6.28
N CYS A 139 -11.73 14.88 7.09
CA CYS A 139 -12.87 15.65 6.61
C CYS A 139 -12.30 16.91 5.96
N VAL A 140 -11.89 16.81 4.70
CA VAL A 140 -11.69 17.95 3.83
C VAL A 140 -13.07 18.18 3.24
N ASN A 141 -13.85 18.97 3.98
CA ASN A 141 -14.89 19.90 3.54
C ASN A 141 -15.91 20.03 4.65
N GLY A 142 -15.89 21.21 5.29
CA GLY A 142 -16.98 21.64 6.15
C GLY A 142 -18.24 21.78 5.33
N SER A 143 -19.25 21.01 5.71
CA SER A 143 -20.66 21.35 5.51
C SER A 143 -21.46 20.42 6.41
N ASP A 144 -21.70 20.89 7.64
CA ASP A 144 -22.91 20.54 8.36
C ASP A 144 -24.09 20.72 7.40
N THR A 145 -24.90 19.69 7.21
CA THR A 145 -26.36 19.84 7.23
C THR A 145 -27.01 18.45 7.28
N ALA A 146 -27.75 18.28 8.37
CA ALA A 146 -28.81 17.33 8.64
C ALA A 146 -29.47 16.65 7.42
N LYS A 147 -29.74 15.35 7.57
CA LYS A 147 -31.12 14.87 7.79
C LYS A 147 -31.15 13.39 8.16
N THR A 148 -31.34 13.14 9.45
CA THR A 148 -32.03 11.95 9.95
C THR A 148 -33.50 12.08 9.58
N SER A 149 -34.00 11.19 8.72
CA SER A 149 -35.41 10.77 8.71
C SER A 149 -35.59 9.57 7.78
N GLN A 150 -35.71 8.39 8.36
CA GLN A 150 -36.58 7.35 7.81
C GLN A 150 -37.22 6.62 8.98
N LYS A 151 -38.46 7.02 9.29
CA LYS A 151 -39.36 6.30 10.19
C LYS A 151 -39.91 5.11 9.41
N VAL A 152 -39.55 3.90 9.81
CA VAL A 152 -40.12 2.65 9.31
C VAL A 152 -41.23 2.22 10.28
N ASP A 153 -42.48 2.54 9.94
CA ASP A 153 -43.64 1.90 10.57
C ASP A 153 -44.12 0.79 9.63
N CYS A 154 -43.79 -0.46 9.97
CA CYS A 154 -44.43 -1.65 9.41
C CYS A 154 -45.43 -2.16 10.44
N SER A 155 -46.73 -2.09 10.11
CA SER A 155 -47.76 -2.87 10.79
C SER A 155 -48.77 -3.38 9.77
N THR A 156 -48.54 -4.62 9.34
CA THR A 156 -49.55 -5.57 8.84
C THR A 156 -49.66 -6.61 9.95
N GLY A 157 -50.78 -7.07 10.48
CA GLY A 157 -52.20 -7.04 10.14
C GLY A 157 -52.80 -8.29 10.79
N ALA A 158 -54.07 -8.28 11.16
CA ALA A 158 -54.91 -9.49 11.25
C ALA A 158 -56.36 -9.05 11.47
N GLY A 159 -57.22 -9.47 10.55
CA GLY A 159 -58.67 -9.54 10.77
C GLY A 159 -59.06 -10.83 11.48
#